data_AF-A0A7V7UY59-F1
#
_entry.id   AF-A0A7V7UY59-F1
#
_cell.length_a   1.000
_cell.length_b   1.000
_cell.length_c   1.000
_cell.angle_alpha   90.00
_cell.angle_beta   90.00
_cell.angle_gamma   90.00
#
_symmetry.space_group_name_H-M   'P 1'
#
loop_
_entity.id
_entity.type
_entity.pdbx_description
1 polymer ?
#
loop_
_entity_poly.entity_id
_entity_poly.type
_entity_poly.pdbx_seq_one_letter_code
_entity_poly.pdbx_strand_id
1 'polypeptide(L)' 'MNKKRNLLIAIIGTIAIFTVAGILFTKIYQNHLKNEAIIEECFENFDEVGEVVLEKDSFLSEVSCEKGDR' A
#
# COMPACT_ATOMS: atom_id res chain seq x y z
N MET A 1 -2.91 -41.19 -5.58
CA MET A 1 -2.76 -39.80 -6.09
C MET A 1 -1.49 -39.73 -6.92
N ASN A 2 -1.53 -39.22 -8.17
CA ASN A 2 -0.42 -39.37 -9.12
C ASN A 2 0.69 -38.33 -8.82
N LYS A 3 1.93 -38.76 -8.52
CA LYS A 3 3.03 -37.86 -8.07
C LYS A 3 3.27 -36.69 -9.03
N LYS A 4 3.16 -36.93 -10.34
CA LYS A 4 3.27 -35.91 -11.40
C LYS A 4 2.18 -34.82 -11.29
N ARG A 5 0.95 -35.22 -10.98
CA ARG A 5 -0.18 -34.30 -10.81
C ARG A 5 0.00 -33.42 -9.57
N ASN A 6 0.48 -34.00 -8.47
CA ASN A 6 0.73 -33.24 -7.24
C ASN A 6 1.85 -32.20 -7.43
N LEU A 7 2.91 -32.55 -8.16
CA LEU A 7 3.99 -31.63 -8.49
C LEU A 7 3.48 -30.45 -9.33
N LEU A 8 2.65 -30.70 -10.35
CA LEU A 8 2.05 -29.65 -11.16
C LEU A 8 1.17 -28.70 -10.33
N ILE A 9 0.35 -29.24 -9.42
CA ILE A 9 -0.48 -28.43 -8.52
C ILE A 9 0.39 -27.56 -7.61
N ALA A 10 1.48 -28.11 -7.08
CA ALA A 10 2.40 -27.36 -6.24
C ALA A 10 3.10 -26.21 -7.01
N ILE A 11 3.50 -26.46 -8.26
CA ILE A 11 4.10 -25.43 -9.13
C ILE A 11 3.09 -24.31 -9.40
N ILE A 12 1.87 -24.66 -9.81
CA ILE A 12 0.82 -23.67 -10.10
C ILE A 12 0.47 -22.86 -8.84
N GLY A 13 0.33 -23.53 -7.69
CA GLY A 13 0.06 -22.87 -6.41
C GLY A 13 1.17 -21.89 -6.03
N THR A 14 2.43 -22.30 -6.19
CA THR A 14 3.59 -21.44 -5.92
C THR A 14 3.61 -20.20 -6.83
N ILE A 15 3.37 -20.39 -8.14
CA ILE A 15 3.29 -19.28 -9.10
C ILE A 15 2.18 -18.30 -8.69
N ALA A 16 0.98 -18.80 -8.38
CA ALA A 16 -0.14 -17.96 -7.98
C ALA A 16 0.18 -17.14 -6.72
N ILE A 17 0.82 -17.74 -5.71
CA ILE A 17 1.25 -17.05 -4.49
C ILE A 17 2.23 -15.92 -4.82
N PHE A 18 3.25 -16.20 -5.64
CA PHE A 18 4.22 -15.17 -6.03
C PHE A 18 3.59 -14.05 -6.85
N THR A 19 2.64 -14.35 -7.75
CA THR A 19 1.92 -13.33 -8.51
C THR A 19 1.12 -12.40 -7.60
N VAL A 20 0.35 -12.94 -6.65
CA VAL A 20 -0.42 -12.14 -5.69
C VAL A 20 0.51 -11.30 -4.81
N ALA A 21 1.57 -11.90 -4.28
CA ALA A 21 2.56 -11.19 -3.47
C ALA A 21 3.22 -10.04 -4.24
N GLY A 22 3.58 -10.25 -5.51
CA GLY A 22 4.15 -9.22 -6.37
C GLY A 22 3.21 -8.04 -6.58
N ILE A 23 1.93 -8.29 -6.89
CA ILE A 23 0.92 -7.23 -7.07
C ILE A 23 0.77 -6.41 -5.78
N LEU A 24 0.71 -7.07 -4.63
CA LEU A 24 0.60 -6.38 -3.33
C LEU A 24 1.85 -5.53 -3.05
N PHE A 25 3.04 -6.07 -3.30
CA PHE A 25 4.30 -5.34 -3.10
C PHE A 25 4.38 -4.09 -3.99
N THR A 26 3.99 -4.21 -5.26
CA THR A 26 3.95 -3.05 -6.18
C THR A 26 2.98 -1.97 -5.69
N LYS A 27 1.79 -2.35 -5.21
CA LYS A 27 0.83 -1.39 -4.64
C LYS A 27 1.37 -0.69 -3.41
N ILE A 28 1.98 -1.43 -2.48
CA ILE A 28 2.58 -0.86 -1.27
C ILE A 28 3.67 0.15 -1.63
N TYR A 29 4.54 -0.21 -2.56
CA TYR A 29 5.62 0.66 -3.01
C TYR A 29 5.10 1.94 -3.66
N GLN A 30 4.12 1.83 -4.57
CA GLN A 30 3.52 2.99 -5.22
C GLN A 30 2.81 3.90 -4.22
N ASN A 31 2.06 3.32 -3.27
CA ASN A 31 1.42 4.11 -2.23
C ASN A 31 2.45 4.77 -1.30
N HIS A 32 3.56 4.12 -0.99
CA HIS A 32 4.60 4.74 -0.16
C HIS A 32 5.13 6.02 -0.81
N LEU A 33 5.48 5.97 -2.10
CA LEU A 33 5.96 7.14 -2.85
C LEU A 33 4.90 8.25 -2.93
N LYS A 34 3.64 7.88 -3.17
CA LYS A 34 2.54 8.85 -3.20
C LYS A 34 2.27 9.48 -1.84
N ASN A 35 2.28 8.68 -0.78
CA ASN A 35 2.03 9.14 0.58
C ASN A 35 3.14 10.09 1.04
N GLU A 36 4.39 9.84 0.65
CA GLU A 36 5.50 10.75 0.94
C GLU A 36 5.24 12.13 0.29
N ALA A 37 4.84 12.15 -0.98
CA ALA A 37 4.48 13.39 -1.67
C ALA A 37 3.25 14.09 -1.06
N ILE A 38 2.21 13.34 -0.66
CA ILE A 38 1.00 13.91 -0.02
C ILE A 38 1.35 14.50 1.35
N ILE A 39 2.20 13.84 2.12
CA ILE A 39 2.66 14.33 3.41
C ILE A 39 3.45 15.63 3.23
N GLU A 40 4.38 15.66 2.28
CA GLU A 40 5.17 16.85 1.96
C GLU A 40 4.27 18.02 1.53
N GLU A 41 3.38 17.80 0.57
CA GLU A 41 2.40 18.80 0.11
C GLU A 41 1.49 19.27 1.25
N CYS A 42 1.14 18.39 2.18
CA CYS A 42 0.31 18.76 3.32
C CYS A 42 1.05 19.56 4.38
N PHE A 43 2.36 19.37 4.57
CA PHE A 43 3.11 20.24 5.48
C PHE A 43 3.49 21.57 4.82
N GLU A 44 3.67 21.61 3.50
CA GLU A 44 4.00 22.84 2.77
C GLU A 44 2.80 23.78 2.58
N ASN A 45 1.59 23.25 2.36
CA ASN A 45 0.40 24.08 2.13
C ASN A 45 -0.26 24.63 3.40
N PHE A 46 0.08 24.09 4.57
CA PHE A 46 -0.44 24.57 5.85
C PHE A 46 0.51 25.64 6.43
N ASP A 47 0.44 26.83 5.84
CA ASP A 47 1.17 28.06 6.22
C ASP A 47 0.81 28.58 7.63
N GLU A 48 -0.19 27.98 8.31
CA GLU A 48 -0.67 28.39 9.62
C GLU A 48 -0.40 27.29 10.65
N VAL A 49 0.19 27.68 11.78
CA VAL A 49 0.50 26.85 12.96
C VAL A 49 -0.78 26.15 13.45
N GLY A 50 -1.08 24.99 12.87
CA GLY A 50 -2.26 24.19 13.14
C GLY A 50 -1.91 22.71 13.14
N GLU A 51 -2.71 21.91 13.84
CA GLU A 51 -2.55 20.46 13.83
C GLU A 51 -2.99 19.92 12.45
N VAL A 52 -2.19 19.04 11.86
CA VAL A 52 -2.48 18.37 10.60
C VAL A 52 -2.71 16.90 10.92
N VAL A 53 -3.79 16.32 10.40
CA VAL A 53 -4.14 14.91 10.61
C VAL A 53 -3.93 14.15 9.31
N LEU A 54 -3.10 13.10 9.38
CA LEU A 54 -2.88 12.15 8.30
C LEU A 54 -3.74 10.92 8.57
N GLU A 55 -4.72 10.67 7.71
CA GLU A 55 -5.58 9.50 7.81
C GLU A 55 -5.21 8.40 6.81
N LYS A 56 -5.39 7.15 7.22
CA LYS A 56 -5.12 5.98 6.37
C LYS A 56 -6.13 4.87 6.65
N ASP A 57 -7.06 4.68 5.71
CA ASP A 57 -8.16 3.72 5.82
C ASP A 57 -7.73 2.25 5.85
N SER A 58 -6.67 1.89 5.13
CA SER A 58 -6.19 0.51 5.11
C SER A 58 -4.70 0.44 4.78
N PHE A 59 -4.08 -0.71 5.02
CA PHE A 59 -2.65 -0.89 4.74
C PHE A 59 -2.27 -0.56 3.28
N LEU A 60 -3.19 -0.82 2.35
CA LEU A 60 -3.05 -0.60 0.91
C LEU A 60 -3.75 0.68 0.40
N SER A 61 -4.20 1.57 1.28
CA SER A 61 -4.73 2.87 0.85
C SER A 61 -3.61 3.91 0.78
N GLU A 62 -3.87 4.94 -0.01
CA GLU A 62 -3.14 6.20 0.05
C GLU A 62 -3.49 6.90 1.37
N VAL A 63 -2.63 7.84 1.80
CA VAL A 63 -2.87 8.70 2.95
C VAL A 63 -3.68 9.91 2.48
N SER A 64 -4.70 10.30 3.23
CA SER A 64 -5.37 11.59 3.07
C SER A 64 -4.86 12.56 4.11
N CYS A 65 -4.97 13.85 3.80
CA CYS A 65 -4.58 14.90 4.71
C CYS A 65 -5.75 15.84 4.99
N GLU A 66 -6.02 16.09 6.27
CA GLU A 66 -7.09 16.97 6.73
C GLU A 66 -6.56 17.97 7.76
N LYS A 67 -7.19 19.16 7.79
CA LYS A 67 -6.92 20.15 8.85
C LYS A 67 -7.45 19.60 10.16
N GLY A 68 -6.60 19.54 11.19
CA GLY A 68 -7.03 19.13 12.52
C GLY A 68 -7.98 20.17 13.13
N ASP A 69 -9.17 19.73 13.53
CA ASP A 69 -10.09 20.52 14.33
C ASP A 69 -9.66 20.47 15.81
N ARG A 70 -8.79 21.39 16.23
CA ARG A 70 -8.60 21.73 17.65
C ARG A 70 -8.82 23.22 17.88
#